data_AF-A0A3E0Q3B3-F1
#
_entry.id   AF-A0A3E0Q3B3-F1
#
_cell.length_a   1.000
_cell.length_b   1.000
_cell.length_c   1.000
_cell.angle_alpha   90.00
_cell.angle_beta   90.00
_cell.angle_gamma   90.00
#
_symmetry.space_group_name_H-M   'P 1'
#
loop_
_entity.id
_entity.type
_entity.pdbx_description
1 polymer ?
#
loop_
_entity_poly.entity_id
_entity_poly.type
_entity_poly.pdbx_seq_one_letter_code
_entity_poly.pdbx_strand_id
1 'polypeptide(L)'
;MRMPDDPRADMRRPEAGESVLRHWLMRRVTCPNPFYLLSAACVIHATGVPLESYADALSPEALLAVIGGYAAILAAVACLIVRLWKVWDDARSIFMILLLLFLEMALCADSLVQDDPLRAARLLAVGFAAAVGVSEFLLHTLRLRLPALFRIPYYLQLALLFLYPFVLLPSLRAHDGAATTWGIFAFPFLVGLTGLSLWPAMRRGPDAVRDNGSPWVWGWYPWTLFVFLGFCLCLRSYTLCLSFDAATALGAAAAYRLESIFGAYFLAPVLFAAAVLLLEAGLQSSHRTVLRIALWLPVVVVALSFPGSGRNAADALFISRLLDTVGSPVWWSLMTACVFYGVAALRGAPGARRFTVYSIAALAVIDRESTVDWNTLTAVQPWPLFAAALLAGVAGFRSRRSGELCEALVFLAIGAVAFDSVASLPIPRELVVCHIVLISMLTVGVLLDDGTARMLRKLGVAALMVAAALTCLHSAAVSAAAWVTPVYVGGVTLVIACVVWLRPSGWLKAALCIQLVAVYAGLIVQGCQLLQRSVRGQGGPSFLMAVVLLHFGLLLSALKAGALQRFAQRLLGSDDERAAGES
;
A
#
# COMPACT_ATOMS: atom_id res chain seq x y z
N MET A 1 -15.41 76.58 -0.66
CA MET A 1 -15.94 75.23 -0.37
C MET A 1 -14.84 74.25 -0.73
N ARG A 2 -14.28 73.57 0.28
CA ARG A 2 -13.03 72.78 0.19
C ARG A 2 -13.30 71.40 -0.42
N MET A 3 -12.38 70.96 -1.30
CA MET A 3 -12.27 69.59 -1.81
C MET A 3 -12.12 68.58 -0.67
N PRO A 4 -12.69 67.36 -0.75
CA PRO A 4 -12.38 66.27 0.15
C PRO A 4 -11.06 65.59 -0.25
N ASP A 5 -10.28 65.28 0.77
CA ASP A 5 -8.95 64.69 0.74
C ASP A 5 -8.90 63.27 0.14
N ASP A 6 -7.73 62.97 -0.43
CA ASP A 6 -7.32 61.72 -1.07
C ASP A 6 -7.29 60.53 -0.08
N PRO A 7 -8.01 59.41 -0.33
CA PRO A 7 -8.01 58.23 0.54
C PRO A 7 -6.84 57.25 0.29
N ARG A 8 -5.73 57.66 -0.33
CA ARG A 8 -4.61 56.77 -0.68
C ARG A 8 -3.39 56.81 0.24
N ALA A 9 -3.59 57.04 1.54
CA ALA A 9 -2.49 57.11 2.49
C ALA A 9 -2.72 56.30 3.78
N ASP A 10 -2.99 55.00 3.69
CA ASP A 10 -2.48 54.04 4.70
C ASP A 10 -2.60 52.57 4.21
N MET A 11 -1.65 52.14 3.36
CA MET A 11 -1.39 50.71 3.16
C MET A 11 -0.02 50.36 3.75
N ARG A 12 0.08 50.44 5.08
CA ARG A 12 1.08 49.67 5.82
C ARG A 12 0.74 48.19 5.66
N ARG A 13 1.50 47.52 4.78
CA ARG A 13 1.48 46.07 4.61
C ARG A 13 1.74 45.40 5.97
N PRO A 14 0.90 44.46 6.42
CA PRO A 14 1.21 43.70 7.62
C PRO A 14 2.35 42.72 7.30
N GLU A 15 3.40 42.74 8.12
CA GLU A 15 4.51 41.78 8.20
C GLU A 15 4.05 40.37 8.66
N ALA A 16 2.85 39.94 8.27
CA ALA A 16 2.20 38.70 8.70
C ALA A 16 2.67 37.46 7.91
N GLY A 17 3.38 37.64 6.78
CA GLY A 17 3.84 36.52 5.95
C GLY A 17 5.02 35.76 6.55
N GLU A 18 6.00 36.46 7.12
CA GLU A 18 7.20 35.83 7.68
C GLU A 18 6.93 35.16 9.03
N SER A 19 6.07 35.72 9.88
CA SER A 19 5.74 35.09 11.17
C SER A 19 4.96 33.79 10.98
N VAL A 20 4.02 33.74 10.02
CA VAL A 20 3.23 32.53 9.72
C VAL A 20 4.08 31.44 9.07
N LEU A 21 4.96 31.80 8.12
CA LEU A 21 5.85 30.84 7.48
C LEU A 21 6.92 30.32 8.46
N ARG A 22 7.46 31.18 9.33
CA ARG A 22 8.42 30.83 10.38
C ARG A 22 7.77 29.95 11.46
N HIS A 23 6.52 30.22 11.84
CA HIS A 23 5.75 29.39 12.76
C HIS A 23 5.37 28.03 12.12
N TRP A 24 5.04 28.01 10.82
CA TRP A 24 4.77 26.79 10.05
C TRP A 24 6.03 25.92 9.83
N LEU A 25 7.18 26.55 9.56
CA LEU A 25 8.49 25.91 9.45
C LEU A 25 8.97 25.39 10.79
N MET A 26 8.83 26.14 11.89
CA MET A 26 9.13 25.65 13.23
C MET A 26 8.25 24.45 13.59
N ARG A 27 6.96 24.44 13.24
CA ARG A 27 6.05 23.30 13.44
C ARG A 27 6.40 22.05 12.62
N ARG A 28 7.10 22.21 11.49
CA ARG A 28 7.61 21.09 10.67
C ARG A 28 9.02 20.65 11.07
N VAL A 29 9.76 21.49 11.81
CA VAL A 29 11.13 21.23 12.30
C VAL A 29 11.13 20.76 13.77
N THR A 30 10.07 21.01 14.54
CA THR A 30 9.78 20.31 15.81
C THR A 30 9.35 18.87 15.52
N CYS A 31 10.32 18.05 15.17
CA CYS A 31 10.19 16.61 15.14
C CYS A 31 9.62 16.10 16.47
N PRO A 32 8.85 14.98 16.47
CA PRO A 32 8.64 14.24 17.71
C PRO A 32 9.99 13.94 18.36
N ASN A 33 10.14 14.24 19.65
CA ASN A 33 11.38 14.05 20.37
C ASN A 33 11.81 12.56 20.30
N PRO A 34 12.90 12.22 19.56
CA PRO A 34 13.31 10.83 19.36
C PRO A 34 13.86 10.21 20.64
N PHE A 35 14.20 11.01 21.66
CA PHE A 35 14.78 10.52 22.91
C PHE A 35 13.78 9.67 23.72
N TYR A 36 12.47 9.89 23.60
CA TYR A 36 11.49 9.00 24.23
C TYR A 36 11.50 7.62 23.58
N LEU A 37 11.58 7.56 22.24
CA LEU A 37 11.66 6.30 21.50
C LEU A 37 12.99 5.60 21.78
N LEU A 38 14.09 6.36 21.82
CA LEU A 38 15.40 5.83 22.17
C LEU A 38 15.43 5.31 23.61
N SER A 39 14.83 6.02 24.57
CA SER A 39 14.71 5.58 25.96
C SER A 39 13.89 4.30 26.08
N ALA A 40 12.75 4.22 25.39
CA ALA A 40 11.95 3.00 25.34
C ALA A 40 12.71 1.84 24.68
N ALA A 41 13.43 2.09 23.59
CA ALA A 41 14.28 1.09 22.93
C ALA A 41 15.39 0.59 23.87
N CYS A 42 16.02 1.46 24.66
CA CYS A 42 17.00 1.06 25.68
C CYS A 42 16.38 0.21 26.79
N VAL A 43 15.16 0.53 27.25
CA VAL A 43 14.45 -0.27 28.26
C VAL A 43 14.06 -1.64 27.71
N ILE A 44 13.54 -1.71 26.48
CA ILE A 44 13.21 -2.97 25.78
C ILE A 44 14.48 -3.80 25.55
N HIS A 45 15.58 -3.16 25.13
CA HIS A 45 16.86 -3.85 24.96
C HIS A 45 17.39 -4.41 26.29
N ALA A 46 17.38 -3.60 27.36
CA ALA A 46 17.84 -4.02 28.68
C ALA A 46 17.00 -5.16 29.28
N THR A 47 15.73 -5.26 28.88
CA THR A 47 14.82 -6.34 29.30
C THR A 47 14.92 -7.59 28.44
N GLY A 48 15.44 -7.50 27.21
CA GLY A 48 15.73 -8.64 26.33
C GLY A 48 17.09 -9.32 26.54
N VAL A 49 18.10 -8.59 27.05
CA VAL A 49 19.47 -9.10 27.31
C VAL A 49 19.56 -10.26 28.34
N PRO A 50 18.68 -10.41 29.36
CA PRO A 50 18.78 -11.51 30.32
C PRO A 50 18.47 -12.91 29.76
N LEU A 51 17.92 -13.03 28.54
CA LEU A 51 17.49 -14.32 27.99
C LEU A 51 18.63 -15.25 27.57
N GLU A 52 19.85 -14.73 27.36
CA GLU A 52 20.97 -15.56 26.82
C GLU A 52 22.10 -15.85 27.81
N SER A 53 22.26 -15.13 28.93
CA SER A 53 23.60 -15.03 29.54
C SER A 53 23.74 -15.33 31.04
N TYR A 54 22.67 -15.47 31.82
CA TYR A 54 22.81 -15.76 33.26
C TYR A 54 21.74 -16.71 33.78
N ALA A 55 22.12 -17.55 34.75
CA ALA A 55 21.24 -18.49 35.45
C ALA A 55 20.05 -17.83 36.20
N ASP A 56 19.96 -16.50 36.19
CA ASP A 56 18.94 -15.69 36.85
C ASP A 56 18.28 -14.70 35.86
N ALA A 57 17.62 -15.20 34.82
CA ALA A 57 16.75 -14.37 33.99
C ALA A 57 15.62 -13.77 34.86
N LEU A 58 15.27 -12.50 34.65
CA LEU A 58 14.16 -11.87 35.38
C LEU A 58 12.89 -12.67 35.20
N SER A 59 12.15 -12.89 36.29
CA SER A 59 10.86 -13.55 36.19
C SER A 59 9.90 -12.73 35.32
N PRO A 60 8.98 -13.37 34.57
CA PRO A 60 7.97 -12.68 33.78
C PRO A 60 7.15 -11.64 34.58
N GLU A 61 6.93 -11.89 35.88
CA GLU A 61 6.28 -10.92 36.78
C GLU A 61 7.13 -9.68 37.01
N ALA A 62 8.43 -9.86 37.26
CA ALA A 62 9.36 -8.77 37.45
C ALA A 62 9.47 -7.94 36.16
N LEU A 63 9.50 -8.61 35.01
CA LEU A 63 9.51 -7.97 33.71
C LEU A 63 8.24 -7.14 33.46
N LEU A 64 7.06 -7.72 33.71
CA LEU A 64 5.79 -7.00 33.64
C LEU A 64 5.78 -5.80 34.59
N ALA A 65 6.25 -5.96 35.83
CA ALA A 65 6.29 -4.89 36.82
C ALA A 65 7.23 -3.74 36.39
N VAL A 66 8.39 -4.04 35.83
CA VAL A 66 9.35 -3.04 35.33
C VAL A 66 8.77 -2.27 34.15
N ILE A 67 8.24 -2.97 33.14
CA ILE A 67 7.68 -2.33 31.94
C ILE A 67 6.41 -1.56 32.28
N GLY A 68 5.52 -2.13 33.09
CA GLY A 68 4.30 -1.48 33.56
C GLY A 68 4.59 -0.24 34.40
N GLY A 69 5.59 -0.32 35.29
CA GLY A 69 6.08 0.83 36.06
C GLY A 69 6.64 1.94 35.17
N TYR A 70 7.44 1.58 34.16
CA TYR A 70 7.98 2.54 33.19
C TYR A 70 6.86 3.18 32.35
N ALA A 71 5.87 2.41 31.92
CA ALA A 71 4.69 2.94 31.21
C ALA A 71 3.89 3.92 32.08
N ALA A 72 3.70 3.64 33.37
CA ALA A 72 3.05 4.55 34.30
C ALA A 72 3.83 5.87 34.48
N ILE A 73 5.16 5.79 34.58
CA ILE A 73 6.04 6.98 34.66
C ILE A 73 5.92 7.81 33.38
N LEU A 74 6.00 7.20 32.20
CA LEU A 74 5.82 7.90 30.92
C LEU A 74 4.45 8.57 30.81
N ALA A 75 3.38 7.89 31.26
CA ALA A 75 2.05 8.47 31.30
C ALA A 75 1.96 9.68 32.23
N ALA A 76 2.60 9.62 33.41
CA ALA A 76 2.70 10.75 34.33
C ALA A 76 3.49 11.94 33.72
N VAL A 77 4.59 11.66 33.02
CA VAL A 77 5.37 12.66 32.29
C VAL A 77 4.54 13.31 31.19
N ALA A 78 3.78 12.54 30.41
CA ALA A 78 2.87 13.10 29.40
C ALA A 78 1.81 14.01 30.04
N CYS A 79 1.23 13.59 31.17
CA CYS A 79 0.31 14.42 31.95
C CYS A 79 0.94 15.74 32.40
N LEU A 80 2.16 15.70 32.90
CA LEU A 80 2.90 16.87 33.37
C LEU A 80 3.20 17.84 32.22
N ILE A 81 3.73 17.34 31.10
CA ILE A 81 4.08 18.13 29.92
C ILE A 81 2.85 18.84 29.36
N VAL A 82 1.72 18.12 29.25
CA VAL A 82 0.49 18.71 28.70
C VAL A 82 -0.13 19.72 29.67
N ARG A 83 -0.21 19.40 30.97
CA ARG A 83 -0.86 20.29 31.95
C ARG A 83 -0.03 21.53 32.28
N LEU A 84 1.30 21.40 32.41
CA LEU A 84 2.17 22.53 32.76
C LEU A 84 2.60 23.33 31.54
N TRP A 85 2.95 22.66 30.43
CA TRP A 85 3.60 23.30 29.29
C TRP A 85 2.76 23.31 28.02
N LYS A 86 1.61 22.61 28.00
CA LYS A 86 0.69 22.52 26.85
C LYS A 86 1.38 22.03 25.56
N VAL A 87 2.46 21.25 25.68
CA VAL A 87 3.21 20.69 24.54
C VAL A 87 2.58 19.37 24.13
N TRP A 88 1.64 19.42 23.19
CA TRP A 88 0.90 18.25 22.73
C TRP A 88 1.69 17.36 21.77
N ASP A 89 2.67 17.90 21.03
CA ASP A 89 3.42 17.13 20.05
C ASP A 89 4.32 16.06 20.70
N ASP A 90 4.91 16.36 21.86
CA ASP A 90 5.69 15.40 22.65
C ASP A 90 4.78 14.35 23.30
N ALA A 91 3.65 14.77 23.85
CA ALA A 91 2.65 13.86 24.43
C ALA A 91 2.14 12.82 23.43
N ARG A 92 1.97 13.21 22.16
CA ARG A 92 1.61 12.26 21.08
C ARG A 92 2.62 11.14 20.95
N SER A 93 3.91 11.48 20.95
CA SER A 93 5.00 10.52 20.81
C SER A 93 5.04 9.56 21.99
N ILE A 94 4.85 10.09 23.21
CA ILE A 94 4.73 9.28 24.42
C ILE A 94 3.53 8.33 24.32
N PHE A 95 2.37 8.77 23.84
CA PHE A 95 1.20 7.89 23.68
C PHE A 95 1.48 6.73 22.72
N MET A 96 2.23 6.95 21.64
CA MET A 96 2.61 5.86 20.74
C MET A 96 3.57 4.89 21.42
N ILE A 97 4.53 5.40 22.17
CA ILE A 97 5.47 4.56 22.93
C ILE A 97 4.73 3.73 23.99
N LEU A 98 3.71 4.29 24.66
CA LEU A 98 2.90 3.52 25.60
C LEU A 98 2.22 2.32 24.93
N LEU A 99 1.73 2.47 23.69
CA LEU A 99 1.18 1.33 22.94
C LEU A 99 2.24 0.27 22.62
N LEU A 100 3.49 0.64 22.33
CA LEU A 100 4.59 -0.33 22.19
C LEU A 100 4.87 -1.04 23.51
N LEU A 101 4.89 -0.31 24.64
CA LEU A 101 5.10 -0.91 25.95
C LEU A 101 3.94 -1.83 26.34
N PHE A 102 2.71 -1.53 25.91
CA PHE A 102 1.57 -2.44 26.09
C PHE A 102 1.74 -3.73 25.28
N LEU A 103 2.23 -3.64 24.05
CA LEU A 103 2.60 -4.82 23.29
C LEU A 103 3.69 -5.62 24.02
N GLU A 104 4.76 -4.97 24.48
CA GLU A 104 5.85 -5.63 25.19
C GLU A 104 5.35 -6.35 26.45
N MET A 105 4.51 -5.69 27.26
CA MET A 105 3.88 -6.32 28.43
C MET A 105 3.06 -7.56 28.07
N ALA A 106 2.41 -7.57 26.90
CA ALA A 106 1.67 -8.74 26.43
C ALA A 106 2.61 -9.89 26.03
N LEU A 107 3.83 -9.60 25.57
CA LEU A 107 4.84 -10.60 25.19
C LEU A 107 5.49 -11.26 26.42
N CYS A 108 5.62 -10.54 27.54
CA CYS A 108 6.27 -11.08 28.75
C CYS A 108 5.66 -12.39 29.25
N ALA A 109 4.37 -12.61 29.03
CA ALA A 109 3.67 -13.79 29.51
C ALA A 109 3.65 -14.95 28.51
N ASP A 110 4.15 -14.78 27.28
CA ASP A 110 4.03 -15.78 26.22
C ASP A 110 4.73 -17.10 26.55
N SER A 111 5.90 -17.04 27.18
CA SER A 111 6.62 -18.24 27.65
C SER A 111 5.83 -18.99 28.72
N LEU A 112 5.22 -18.27 29.67
CA LEU A 112 4.43 -18.87 30.74
C LEU A 112 3.14 -19.54 30.25
N VAL A 113 2.61 -19.13 29.11
CA VAL A 113 1.37 -19.72 28.57
C VAL A 113 1.49 -21.24 28.38
N GLN A 114 2.70 -21.72 28.12
CA GLN A 114 3.01 -23.14 27.95
C GLN A 114 3.33 -23.81 29.29
N ASP A 115 4.17 -23.18 30.11
CA ASP A 115 4.68 -23.75 31.37
C ASP A 115 3.62 -23.79 32.48
N ASP A 116 2.91 -22.67 32.70
CA ASP A 116 1.85 -22.53 33.71
C ASP A 116 0.73 -21.62 33.17
N PRO A 117 -0.26 -22.19 32.47
CA PRO A 117 -1.29 -21.40 31.82
C PRO A 117 -2.14 -20.58 32.79
N LEU A 118 -2.28 -21.02 34.05
CA LEU A 118 -3.08 -20.28 35.05
C LEU A 118 -2.31 -19.05 35.51
N ARG A 119 -1.00 -19.18 35.74
CA ARG A 119 -0.12 -18.07 36.08
C ARG A 119 -0.01 -17.08 34.92
N ALA A 120 0.18 -17.57 33.70
CA ALA A 120 0.15 -16.75 32.48
C ALA A 120 -1.18 -15.99 32.35
N ALA A 121 -2.31 -16.65 32.64
CA ALA A 121 -3.61 -16.01 32.54
C ALA A 121 -3.81 -14.87 33.53
N ARG A 122 -3.34 -15.04 34.77
CA ARG A 122 -3.31 -13.94 35.74
C ARG A 122 -2.42 -12.80 35.25
N LEU A 123 -1.24 -13.12 34.72
CA LEU A 123 -0.27 -12.11 34.28
C LEU A 123 -0.80 -11.28 33.10
N LEU A 124 -1.40 -11.93 32.09
CA LEU A 124 -2.03 -11.27 30.95
C LEU A 124 -3.25 -10.43 31.36
N ALA A 125 -4.08 -10.93 32.28
CA ALA A 125 -5.22 -10.18 32.80
C ALA A 125 -4.77 -8.94 33.60
N VAL A 126 -3.72 -9.05 34.41
CA VAL A 126 -3.12 -7.92 35.14
C VAL A 126 -2.51 -6.91 34.16
N GLY A 127 -1.76 -7.38 33.15
CA GLY A 127 -1.20 -6.51 32.11
C GLY A 127 -2.28 -5.74 31.34
N PHE A 128 -3.37 -6.43 30.95
CA PHE A 128 -4.53 -5.80 30.33
C PHE A 128 -5.18 -4.74 31.24
N ALA A 129 -5.43 -5.08 32.51
CA ALA A 129 -6.00 -4.13 33.48
C ALA A 129 -5.11 -2.91 33.70
N ALA A 130 -3.78 -3.11 33.75
CA ALA A 130 -2.81 -2.02 33.85
C ALA A 130 -2.82 -1.12 32.60
N ALA A 131 -2.84 -1.70 31.40
CA ALA A 131 -2.93 -0.94 30.15
C ALA A 131 -4.22 -0.10 30.08
N VAL A 132 -5.37 -0.69 30.46
CA VAL A 132 -6.64 0.04 30.57
C VAL A 132 -6.55 1.15 31.61
N GLY A 133 -6.01 0.86 32.79
CA GLY A 133 -5.83 1.83 33.87
C GLY A 133 -4.98 3.04 33.47
N VAL A 134 -3.84 2.80 32.82
CA VAL A 134 -2.96 3.87 32.29
C VAL A 134 -3.67 4.69 31.21
N SER A 135 -4.43 4.03 30.33
CA SER A 135 -5.17 4.71 29.26
C SER A 135 -6.29 5.59 29.80
N GLU A 136 -7.09 5.08 30.74
CA GLU A 136 -8.13 5.84 31.44
C GLU A 136 -7.55 6.99 32.26
N PHE A 137 -6.42 6.77 32.94
CA PHE A 137 -5.71 7.81 33.67
C PHE A 137 -5.31 8.97 32.74
N LEU A 138 -4.77 8.67 31.56
CA LEU A 138 -4.42 9.68 30.56
C LEU A 138 -5.67 10.41 30.03
N LEU A 139 -6.71 9.67 29.63
CA LEU A 139 -7.95 10.24 29.11
C LEU A 139 -8.60 11.18 30.15
N HIS A 140 -8.69 10.74 31.40
CA HIS A 140 -9.28 11.50 32.49
C HIS A 140 -8.42 12.72 32.86
N THR A 141 -7.11 12.52 33.07
CA THR A 141 -6.21 13.59 33.53
C THR A 141 -6.03 14.66 32.46
N LEU A 142 -5.93 14.28 31.19
CA LEU A 142 -5.80 15.25 30.09
C LEU A 142 -7.13 15.81 29.62
N ARG A 143 -8.25 15.36 30.22
CA ARG A 143 -9.62 15.72 29.82
C ARG A 143 -9.88 15.42 28.34
N LEU A 144 -9.25 14.36 27.82
CA LEU A 144 -9.46 13.89 26.46
C LEU A 144 -10.78 13.13 26.38
N ARG A 145 -11.68 13.63 25.55
CA ARG A 145 -12.98 13.00 25.32
C ARG A 145 -12.85 12.04 24.15
N LEU A 146 -12.73 10.75 24.46
CA LEU A 146 -12.83 9.67 23.49
C LEU A 146 -14.27 9.12 23.49
N PRO A 147 -15.10 9.40 22.47
CA PRO A 147 -16.47 8.91 22.42
C PRO A 147 -16.54 7.37 22.48
N ALA A 148 -17.65 6.83 22.97
CA ALA A 148 -17.85 5.38 23.10
C ALA A 148 -17.58 4.60 21.79
N LEU A 149 -17.91 5.19 20.65
CA LEU A 149 -17.66 4.62 19.32
C LEU A 149 -16.18 4.42 18.97
N PHE A 150 -15.27 5.13 19.64
CA PHE A 150 -13.83 4.90 19.52
C PHE A 150 -13.29 4.13 20.74
N ARG A 151 -13.82 4.40 21.93
CA ARG A 151 -13.39 3.76 23.17
C ARG A 151 -13.66 2.25 23.21
N ILE A 152 -14.79 1.79 22.67
CA ILE A 152 -15.11 0.35 22.59
C ILE A 152 -14.12 -0.38 21.66
N PRO A 153 -13.92 0.03 20.39
CA PRO A 153 -12.90 -0.57 19.53
C PRO A 153 -11.50 -0.55 20.13
N TYR A 154 -11.14 0.53 20.83
CA TYR A 154 -9.84 0.65 21.49
C TYR A 154 -9.64 -0.43 22.55
N TYR A 155 -10.61 -0.62 23.45
CA TYR A 155 -10.53 -1.68 24.45
C TYR A 155 -10.64 -3.08 23.88
N LEU A 156 -11.40 -3.25 22.80
CA LEU A 156 -11.48 -4.53 22.11
C LEU A 156 -10.12 -4.91 21.48
N GLN A 157 -9.41 -3.93 20.90
CA GLN A 157 -8.08 -4.11 20.35
C GLN A 157 -7.02 -4.37 21.45
N LEU A 158 -7.10 -3.67 22.59
CA LEU A 158 -6.25 -3.97 23.74
C LEU A 158 -6.55 -5.35 24.32
N ALA A 159 -7.82 -5.74 24.44
CA ALA A 159 -8.19 -7.07 24.90
C ALA A 159 -7.65 -8.14 23.95
N LEU A 160 -7.72 -7.91 22.64
CA LEU A 160 -7.14 -8.82 21.65
C LEU A 160 -5.60 -8.89 21.77
N LEU A 161 -4.93 -7.78 22.05
CA LEU A 161 -3.47 -7.73 22.24
C LEU A 161 -3.00 -8.64 23.39
N PHE A 162 -3.69 -8.59 24.53
CA PHE A 162 -3.31 -9.29 25.76
C PHE A 162 -3.96 -10.68 25.92
N LEU A 163 -5.25 -10.81 25.63
CA LEU A 163 -6.04 -11.97 26.05
C LEU A 163 -6.15 -13.03 24.95
N TYR A 164 -5.68 -12.76 23.73
CA TYR A 164 -5.75 -13.73 22.63
C TYR A 164 -5.04 -15.06 22.89
N PRO A 165 -3.89 -15.13 23.58
CA PRO A 165 -3.26 -16.41 23.92
C PRO A 165 -4.21 -17.40 24.64
N PHE A 166 -5.27 -16.94 25.30
CA PHE A 166 -6.31 -17.80 25.88
C PHE A 166 -7.11 -18.61 24.87
N VAL A 167 -7.24 -18.11 23.64
CA VAL A 167 -7.85 -18.84 22.54
C VAL A 167 -6.97 -20.02 22.11
N LEU A 168 -5.64 -19.89 22.27
CA LEU A 168 -4.67 -20.92 21.89
C LEU A 168 -4.44 -21.96 23.01
N LEU A 169 -4.80 -21.66 24.26
CA LEU A 169 -4.59 -22.55 25.41
C LEU A 169 -5.09 -23.99 25.19
N PRO A 170 -6.31 -24.23 24.67
CA PRO A 170 -6.80 -25.59 24.45
C PRO A 170 -5.93 -26.39 23.49
N SER A 171 -5.51 -25.80 22.36
CA SER A 171 -4.69 -26.48 21.36
C SER A 171 -3.25 -26.68 21.84
N LEU A 172 -2.71 -25.72 22.59
CA LEU A 172 -1.38 -25.84 23.23
C LEU A 172 -1.36 -26.98 24.26
N ARG A 173 -2.38 -27.08 25.14
CA ARG A 173 -2.48 -28.17 26.11
C ARG A 173 -2.64 -29.54 25.46
N ALA A 174 -3.41 -29.59 24.37
CA ALA A 174 -3.59 -30.81 23.58
C ALA A 174 -2.35 -31.18 22.74
N HIS A 175 -1.33 -30.32 22.69
CA HIS A 175 -0.15 -30.45 21.82
C HIS A 175 -0.53 -30.60 20.33
N ASP A 176 -1.64 -29.97 19.93
CA ASP A 176 -2.13 -29.97 18.56
C ASP A 176 -1.53 -28.78 17.80
N GLY A 177 -0.41 -29.03 17.12
CA GLY A 177 0.27 -28.02 16.30
C GLY A 177 -0.60 -27.52 15.13
N ALA A 178 -1.46 -28.36 14.57
CA ALA A 178 -2.34 -27.94 13.47
C ALA A 178 -3.42 -26.98 13.98
N ALA A 179 -4.11 -27.31 15.08
CA ALA A 179 -5.08 -26.40 15.67
C ALA A 179 -4.44 -25.10 16.16
N THR A 180 -3.22 -25.16 16.71
CA THR A 180 -2.49 -23.98 17.17
C THR A 180 -2.12 -23.06 16.01
N THR A 181 -1.59 -23.59 14.90
CA THR A 181 -1.26 -22.79 13.71
C THR A 181 -2.49 -22.13 13.07
N TRP A 182 -3.63 -22.84 13.00
CA TRP A 182 -4.90 -22.25 12.58
C TRP A 182 -5.41 -21.18 13.54
N GLY A 183 -5.26 -21.39 14.84
CA GLY A 183 -5.52 -20.38 15.86
C GLY A 183 -4.70 -19.13 15.60
N ILE A 184 -3.38 -19.24 15.47
CA ILE A 184 -2.50 -18.09 15.18
C ILE A 184 -2.93 -17.39 13.87
N PHE A 185 -3.27 -18.14 12.82
CA PHE A 185 -3.75 -17.57 11.55
C PHE A 185 -5.10 -16.84 11.66
N ALA A 186 -5.96 -17.22 12.61
CA ALA A 186 -7.23 -16.52 12.84
C ALA A 186 -7.06 -15.14 13.50
N PHE A 187 -5.92 -14.87 14.15
CA PHE A 187 -5.68 -13.63 14.86
C PHE A 187 -5.80 -12.36 13.99
N PRO A 188 -5.14 -12.24 12.82
CA PRO A 188 -5.31 -11.07 11.94
C PRO A 188 -6.74 -10.83 11.46
N PHE A 189 -7.56 -11.88 11.32
CA PHE A 189 -8.98 -11.72 10.98
C PHE A 189 -9.74 -11.03 12.10
N LEU A 190 -9.49 -11.42 13.35
CA LEU A 190 -10.04 -10.72 14.51
C LEU A 190 -9.53 -9.28 14.58
N VAL A 191 -8.24 -9.03 14.32
CA VAL A 191 -7.70 -7.67 14.24
C VAL A 191 -8.45 -6.85 13.18
N GLY A 192 -8.69 -7.42 11.99
CA GLY A 192 -9.49 -6.78 10.94
C GLY A 192 -10.92 -6.48 11.39
N LEU A 193 -11.60 -7.43 12.05
CA LEU A 193 -12.96 -7.27 12.56
C LEU A 193 -13.05 -6.19 13.65
N THR A 194 -12.11 -6.18 14.60
CA THR A 194 -12.04 -5.12 15.62
C THR A 194 -11.72 -3.77 14.98
N GLY A 195 -10.91 -3.72 13.92
CA GLY A 195 -10.72 -2.53 13.09
C GLY A 195 -12.03 -2.06 12.45
N LEU A 196 -12.80 -2.95 11.84
CA LEU A 196 -14.10 -2.64 11.22
C LEU A 196 -15.13 -2.13 12.23
N SER A 197 -15.00 -2.43 13.53
CA SER A 197 -15.85 -1.84 14.56
C SER A 197 -15.71 -0.30 14.68
N LEU A 198 -14.65 0.29 14.11
CA LEU A 198 -14.49 1.75 13.95
C LEU A 198 -15.35 2.34 12.82
N TRP A 199 -15.98 1.51 11.99
CA TRP A 199 -16.80 1.98 10.86
C TRP A 199 -17.85 3.02 11.28
N PRO A 200 -18.68 2.78 12.32
CA PRO A 200 -19.71 3.75 12.71
C PRO A 200 -19.12 5.08 13.15
N ALA A 201 -17.94 5.06 13.79
CA ALA A 201 -17.20 6.24 14.19
C ALA A 201 -16.70 7.02 12.96
N MET A 202 -16.17 6.31 11.96
CA MET A 202 -15.70 6.90 10.70
C MET A 202 -16.84 7.60 9.93
N ARG A 203 -18.04 7.01 9.92
CA ARG A 203 -19.23 7.57 9.27
C ARG A 203 -19.70 8.89 9.87
N ARG A 204 -19.49 9.10 11.17
CA ARG A 204 -19.84 10.38 11.83
C ARG A 204 -18.85 11.50 11.51
N GLY A 205 -17.69 11.18 10.92
CA GLY A 205 -16.73 12.17 10.44
C GLY A 205 -16.12 13.05 11.55
N PRO A 206 -15.67 14.27 11.19
CA PRO A 206 -15.03 15.20 12.12
C PRO A 206 -15.89 15.63 13.31
N ASP A 207 -17.21 15.69 13.13
CA ASP A 207 -18.14 16.15 14.16
C ASP A 207 -18.14 15.25 15.40
N ALA A 208 -17.78 13.97 15.24
CA ALA A 208 -17.70 13.02 16.35
C ALA A 208 -16.66 13.39 17.42
N VAL A 209 -15.64 14.18 17.06
CA VAL A 209 -14.50 14.50 17.94
C VAL A 209 -14.12 15.98 17.92
N ARG A 210 -15.05 16.87 17.54
CA ARG A 210 -14.80 18.32 17.46
C ARG A 210 -14.35 18.93 18.79
N ASP A 211 -14.93 18.47 19.90
CA ASP A 211 -14.64 18.94 21.26
C ASP A 211 -13.86 17.90 22.08
N ASN A 212 -12.81 17.31 21.48
CA ASN A 212 -12.08 16.20 22.07
C ASN A 212 -11.10 16.57 23.20
N GLY A 213 -10.87 17.86 23.45
CA GLY A 213 -9.95 18.34 24.49
C GLY A 213 -8.47 18.43 24.10
N SER A 214 -8.12 18.13 22.84
CA SER A 214 -6.78 18.26 22.25
C SER A 214 -6.76 19.27 21.08
N PRO A 215 -5.61 19.83 20.72
CA PRO A 215 -5.48 20.69 19.53
C PRO A 215 -5.41 19.91 18.22
N TRP A 216 -5.54 18.58 18.26
CA TRP A 216 -5.35 17.73 17.10
C TRP A 216 -6.59 17.72 16.21
N VAL A 217 -6.36 17.95 14.92
CA VAL A 217 -7.41 17.83 13.90
C VAL A 217 -7.82 16.37 13.73
N TRP A 218 -9.03 16.17 13.20
CA TRP A 218 -9.65 14.85 13.01
C TRP A 218 -8.74 13.81 12.35
N GLY A 219 -7.91 14.21 11.38
CA GLY A 219 -6.98 13.30 10.71
C GLY A 219 -5.90 12.69 11.64
N TRP A 220 -5.57 13.36 12.75
CA TRP A 220 -4.57 12.89 13.72
C TRP A 220 -5.22 12.29 14.97
N TYR A 221 -6.28 12.91 15.50
CA TYR A 221 -7.02 12.37 16.64
C TYR A 221 -8.44 11.94 16.22
N PRO A 222 -8.84 10.69 16.52
CA PRO A 222 -8.14 9.67 17.30
C PRO A 222 -7.32 8.69 16.44
N TRP A 223 -7.23 8.89 15.11
CA TRP A 223 -6.72 7.87 14.19
C TRP A 223 -5.26 7.46 14.41
N THR A 224 -4.39 8.35 14.88
CA THR A 224 -2.98 7.98 15.15
C THR A 224 -2.90 6.85 16.17
N LEU A 225 -3.77 6.87 17.20
CA LEU A 225 -3.87 5.81 18.20
C LEU A 225 -4.22 4.46 17.56
N PHE A 226 -5.23 4.43 16.68
CA PHE A 226 -5.68 3.19 16.04
C PHE A 226 -4.72 2.67 14.98
N VAL A 227 -4.07 3.56 14.22
CA VAL A 227 -3.04 3.17 13.25
C VAL A 227 -1.88 2.51 13.98
N PHE A 228 -1.44 3.11 15.09
CA PHE A 228 -0.31 2.60 15.84
C PHE A 228 -0.66 1.35 16.66
N LEU A 229 -1.86 1.27 17.25
CA LEU A 229 -2.34 0.05 17.89
C LEU A 229 -2.55 -1.07 16.87
N GLY A 230 -3.07 -0.75 15.68
CA GLY A 230 -3.16 -1.68 14.55
C GLY A 230 -1.79 -2.20 14.11
N PHE A 231 -0.77 -1.33 14.09
CA PHE A 231 0.62 -1.73 13.88
C PHE A 231 1.12 -2.68 14.98
N CYS A 232 0.87 -2.37 16.25
CA CYS A 232 1.20 -3.24 17.38
C CYS A 232 0.52 -4.60 17.26
N LEU A 233 -0.74 -4.65 16.82
CA LEU A 233 -1.46 -5.89 16.57
C LEU A 233 -0.89 -6.66 15.37
N CYS A 234 -0.46 -5.98 14.31
CA CYS A 234 0.25 -6.66 13.20
C CYS A 234 1.56 -7.29 13.69
N LEU A 235 2.33 -6.55 14.50
CA LEU A 235 3.54 -7.06 15.13
C LEU A 235 3.21 -8.22 16.10
N ARG A 236 2.10 -8.13 16.84
CA ARG A 236 1.61 -9.22 17.69
C ARG A 236 1.30 -10.48 16.89
N SER A 237 0.74 -10.35 15.69
CA SER A 237 0.51 -11.52 14.82
C SER A 237 1.81 -12.22 14.47
N TYR A 238 2.87 -11.46 14.20
CA TYR A 238 4.19 -12.01 13.92
C TYR A 238 4.79 -12.66 15.17
N THR A 239 4.73 -11.99 16.33
CA THR A 239 5.29 -12.56 17.57
C THR A 239 4.52 -13.78 18.06
N LEU A 240 3.20 -13.88 17.85
CA LEU A 240 2.45 -15.11 18.12
C LEU A 240 2.98 -16.30 17.31
N CYS A 241 3.41 -16.09 16.06
CA CYS A 241 4.03 -17.13 15.26
C CYS A 241 5.40 -17.53 15.84
N LEU A 242 6.19 -16.58 16.34
CA LEU A 242 7.47 -16.89 16.99
C LEU A 242 7.27 -17.62 18.33
N SER A 243 6.37 -17.12 19.18
CA SER A 243 6.14 -17.63 20.54
C SER A 243 5.46 -19.00 20.57
N PHE A 244 4.51 -19.27 19.68
CA PHE A 244 3.62 -20.44 19.77
C PHE A 244 3.72 -21.43 18.61
N ASP A 245 4.45 -21.11 17.53
CA ASP A 245 4.74 -22.03 16.43
C ASP A 245 6.25 -22.32 16.35
N ALA A 246 7.09 -21.30 16.19
CA ALA A 246 8.54 -21.50 16.07
C ALA A 246 9.18 -22.09 17.34
N ALA A 247 8.92 -21.49 18.49
CA ALA A 247 9.51 -21.92 19.76
C ALA A 247 9.03 -23.31 20.20
N THR A 248 7.79 -23.68 19.88
CA THR A 248 7.15 -24.95 20.27
C THR A 248 7.46 -26.08 19.30
N ALA A 249 7.31 -25.85 18.00
CA ALA A 249 7.38 -26.90 16.99
C ALA A 249 8.80 -27.09 16.43
N LEU A 250 9.61 -26.03 16.38
CA LEU A 250 10.97 -26.05 15.79
C LEU A 250 12.08 -25.86 16.85
N GLY A 251 11.70 -25.50 18.08
CA GLY A 251 12.61 -25.23 19.19
C GLY A 251 13.18 -23.80 19.21
N ALA A 252 13.75 -23.41 20.36
CA ALA A 252 14.22 -22.04 20.61
C ALA A 252 15.20 -21.52 19.55
N ALA A 253 16.11 -22.37 19.06
CA ALA A 253 17.10 -21.99 18.03
C ALA A 253 16.46 -21.54 16.71
N ALA A 254 15.33 -22.13 16.30
CA ALA A 254 14.61 -21.73 15.10
C ALA A 254 13.87 -20.40 15.30
N ALA A 255 13.29 -20.17 16.48
CA ALA A 255 12.70 -18.89 16.85
C ALA A 255 13.73 -17.74 16.83
N TYR A 256 14.96 -17.98 17.30
CA TYR A 256 16.06 -16.99 17.19
C TYR A 256 16.49 -16.71 15.75
N ARG A 257 16.35 -17.69 14.85
CA ARG A 257 16.54 -17.48 13.40
C ARG A 257 15.34 -16.83 12.72
N LEU A 258 14.31 -16.46 13.49
CA LEU A 258 13.07 -15.86 13.01
C LEU A 258 12.31 -16.75 12.02
N GLU A 259 12.51 -18.07 12.09
CA GLU A 259 11.76 -19.04 11.32
C GLU A 259 10.34 -19.12 11.87
N SER A 260 9.33 -18.83 11.06
CA SER A 260 7.92 -18.92 11.45
C SER A 260 7.01 -19.09 10.24
N ILE A 261 5.75 -19.47 10.47
CA ILE A 261 4.68 -19.49 9.47
C ILE A 261 4.22 -18.10 8.98
N PHE A 262 4.69 -17.00 9.59
CA PHE A 262 4.17 -15.67 9.30
C PHE A 262 4.55 -15.21 7.89
N GLY A 263 3.61 -15.22 6.95
CA GLY A 263 3.76 -14.61 5.63
C GLY A 263 3.09 -13.24 5.54
N ALA A 264 3.47 -12.44 4.53
CA ALA A 264 2.85 -11.13 4.30
C ALA A 264 1.32 -11.21 4.08
N TYR A 265 0.82 -12.36 3.62
CA TYR A 265 -0.60 -12.66 3.46
C TYR A 265 -1.40 -12.64 4.78
N PHE A 266 -0.74 -12.81 5.95
CA PHE A 266 -1.39 -12.63 7.26
C PHE A 266 -1.92 -11.21 7.44
N LEU A 267 -1.32 -10.21 6.78
CA LEU A 267 -1.75 -8.82 6.90
C LEU A 267 -3.00 -8.50 6.08
N ALA A 268 -3.43 -9.40 5.19
CA ALA A 268 -4.53 -9.14 4.26
C ALA A 268 -5.84 -8.75 4.95
N PRO A 269 -6.34 -9.45 5.99
CA PRO A 269 -7.60 -9.08 6.64
C PRO A 269 -7.55 -7.69 7.30
N VAL A 270 -6.41 -7.34 7.89
CA VAL A 270 -6.20 -6.04 8.56
C VAL A 270 -6.15 -4.91 7.53
N LEU A 271 -5.42 -5.12 6.42
CA LEU A 271 -5.29 -4.12 5.36
C LEU A 271 -6.60 -3.94 4.57
N PHE A 272 -7.40 -4.99 4.39
CA PHE A 272 -8.76 -4.86 3.84
C PHE A 272 -9.68 -4.07 4.77
N ALA A 273 -9.64 -4.33 6.08
CA ALA A 273 -10.37 -3.52 7.05
C ALA A 273 -9.94 -2.05 6.99
N ALA A 274 -8.63 -1.78 6.89
CA ALA A 274 -8.11 -0.43 6.69
C ALA A 274 -8.59 0.19 5.36
N ALA A 275 -8.64 -0.57 4.25
CA ALA A 275 -9.15 -0.10 2.96
C ALA A 275 -10.62 0.33 3.05
N VAL A 276 -11.44 -0.44 3.77
CA VAL A 276 -12.85 -0.12 4.05
C VAL A 276 -12.98 1.17 4.86
N LEU A 277 -12.21 1.31 5.94
CA LEU A 277 -12.21 2.53 6.75
C LEU A 277 -11.74 3.76 5.95
N LEU A 278 -10.69 3.61 5.15
CA LEU A 278 -10.17 4.69 4.29
C LEU A 278 -11.15 5.06 3.17
N LEU A 279 -11.87 4.08 2.61
CA LEU A 279 -12.92 4.32 1.63
C LEU A 279 -14.03 5.18 2.24
N GLU A 280 -14.52 4.80 3.43
CA GLU A 280 -15.53 5.58 4.14
C GLU A 280 -15.00 6.98 4.49
N ALA A 281 -13.77 7.09 4.99
CA ALA A 281 -13.13 8.38 5.27
C ALA A 281 -13.04 9.27 4.02
N GLY A 282 -12.65 8.69 2.89
CA GLY A 282 -12.51 9.39 1.61
C GLY A 282 -13.85 9.86 1.04
N LEU A 283 -14.91 9.07 1.21
CA LEU A 283 -16.27 9.44 0.81
C LEU A 283 -16.83 10.58 1.69
N GLN A 284 -16.65 10.50 3.01
CA GLN A 284 -17.13 11.53 3.95
C GLN A 284 -16.39 12.86 3.79
N SER A 285 -15.06 12.80 3.66
CA SER A 285 -14.22 14.01 3.53
C SER A 285 -14.17 14.57 2.10
N SER A 286 -14.72 13.86 1.11
CA SER A 286 -14.56 14.16 -0.32
C SER A 286 -13.09 14.30 -0.77
N HIS A 287 -12.13 13.75 -0.01
CA HIS A 287 -10.71 13.93 -0.25
C HIS A 287 -10.20 12.87 -1.25
N ARG A 288 -10.00 13.30 -2.50
CA ARG A 288 -9.62 12.42 -3.62
C ARG A 288 -8.36 11.59 -3.36
N THR A 289 -7.38 12.12 -2.62
CA THR A 289 -6.16 11.37 -2.29
C THR A 289 -6.44 10.20 -1.35
N VAL A 290 -7.28 10.40 -0.34
CA VAL A 290 -7.64 9.33 0.61
C VAL A 290 -8.40 8.23 -0.12
N LEU A 291 -9.31 8.63 -1.00
CA LEU A 291 -10.06 7.69 -1.83
C LEU A 291 -9.17 6.90 -2.79
N ARG A 292 -8.17 7.55 -3.42
CA ARG A 292 -7.18 6.85 -4.25
C ARG A 292 -6.36 5.85 -3.44
N ILE A 293 -5.90 6.24 -2.25
CA ILE A 293 -5.16 5.32 -1.36
C ILE A 293 -6.05 4.13 -1.00
N ALA A 294 -7.32 4.37 -0.64
CA ALA A 294 -8.28 3.31 -0.33
C ALA A 294 -8.49 2.34 -1.51
N LEU A 295 -8.51 2.85 -2.75
CA LEU A 295 -8.65 2.02 -3.95
C LEU A 295 -7.36 1.28 -4.33
N TRP A 296 -6.18 1.83 -4.06
CA TRP A 296 -4.91 1.15 -4.32
C TRP A 296 -4.55 0.12 -3.26
N LEU A 297 -5.03 0.28 -2.02
CA LEU A 297 -4.67 -0.60 -0.92
C LEU A 297 -5.02 -2.08 -1.19
N PRO A 298 -6.21 -2.46 -1.71
CA PRO A 298 -6.47 -3.85 -2.09
C PRO A 298 -5.51 -4.41 -3.16
N VAL A 299 -5.00 -3.59 -4.08
CA VAL A 299 -3.97 -4.05 -5.05
C VAL A 299 -2.70 -4.45 -4.31
N VAL A 300 -2.28 -3.63 -3.35
CA VAL A 300 -1.14 -3.95 -2.48
C VAL A 300 -1.43 -5.22 -1.67
N VAL A 301 -2.65 -5.38 -1.15
CA VAL A 301 -3.03 -6.59 -0.40
C VAL A 301 -2.95 -7.84 -1.27
N VAL A 302 -3.48 -7.81 -2.50
CA VAL A 302 -3.37 -8.92 -3.45
C VAL A 302 -1.90 -9.25 -3.73
N ALA A 303 -1.06 -8.24 -3.94
CA ALA A 303 0.38 -8.45 -4.15
C ALA A 303 1.09 -9.05 -2.92
N LEU A 304 0.72 -8.63 -1.70
CA LEU A 304 1.24 -9.20 -0.46
C LEU A 304 0.69 -10.60 -0.15
N SER A 305 -0.38 -11.00 -0.83
CA SER A 305 -1.06 -12.29 -0.60
C SER A 305 -0.45 -13.45 -1.38
N PHE A 306 0.64 -13.23 -2.13
CA PHE A 306 1.43 -14.31 -2.72
C PHE A 306 2.36 -14.90 -1.65
N PRO A 307 2.08 -16.10 -1.11
CA PRO A 307 2.92 -16.71 -0.08
C PRO A 307 4.30 -17.13 -0.58
N GLY A 308 4.49 -17.36 -1.88
CA GLY A 308 5.70 -17.97 -2.42
C GLY A 308 5.76 -19.48 -2.17
N SER A 309 6.89 -20.11 -2.51
CA SER A 309 7.12 -21.55 -2.34
C SER A 309 7.48 -21.98 -0.90
N GLY A 310 7.21 -21.14 0.09
CA GLY A 310 7.61 -21.31 1.49
C GLY A 310 9.08 -20.93 1.75
N ARG A 311 9.33 -20.12 2.79
CA ARG A 311 10.70 -19.65 3.13
C ARG A 311 11.46 -20.61 4.06
N ASN A 312 10.72 -21.41 4.82
CA ASN A 312 11.24 -22.42 5.74
C ASN A 312 10.26 -23.62 5.74
N ALA A 313 10.64 -24.71 6.41
CA ALA A 313 9.86 -25.96 6.40
C ALA A 313 8.46 -25.79 7.04
N ALA A 314 8.34 -24.99 8.11
CA ALA A 314 7.06 -24.76 8.77
C ALA A 314 6.10 -23.93 7.89
N ASP A 315 6.62 -22.86 7.28
CA ASP A 315 5.89 -22.02 6.32
C ASP A 315 5.41 -22.87 5.13
N ALA A 316 6.28 -23.70 4.54
CA ALA A 316 5.90 -24.58 3.44
C ALA A 316 4.80 -25.60 3.84
N LEU A 317 4.91 -26.22 5.02
CA LEU A 317 3.91 -27.15 5.54
C LEU A 317 2.57 -26.46 5.78
N PHE A 318 2.59 -25.25 6.35
CA PHE A 318 1.38 -24.49 6.60
C PHE A 318 0.72 -24.02 5.31
N ILE A 319 1.49 -23.55 4.32
CA ILE A 319 0.99 -23.18 3.00
C ILE A 319 0.32 -24.38 2.32
N SER A 320 0.95 -25.55 2.33
CA SER A 320 0.35 -26.78 1.78
C SER A 320 -1.00 -27.06 2.44
N ARG A 321 -1.06 -27.03 3.79
CA ARG A 321 -2.30 -27.24 4.53
C ARG A 321 -3.36 -26.19 4.20
N LEU A 322 -2.95 -24.94 4.02
CA LEU A 322 -3.83 -23.83 3.68
C LEU A 322 -4.46 -24.01 2.29
N LEU A 323 -3.67 -24.45 1.31
CA LEU A 323 -4.16 -24.79 -0.04
C LEU A 323 -5.16 -25.96 0.01
N ASP A 324 -4.84 -27.02 0.76
CA ASP A 324 -5.67 -28.22 0.84
C ASP A 324 -7.03 -27.97 1.52
N THR A 325 -7.11 -27.05 2.48
CA THR A 325 -8.35 -26.82 3.26
C THR A 325 -9.16 -25.62 2.79
N VAL A 326 -8.51 -24.49 2.52
CA VAL A 326 -9.18 -23.19 2.26
C VAL A 326 -8.94 -22.76 0.81
N GLY A 327 -7.71 -22.95 0.33
CA GLY A 327 -7.22 -22.51 -0.97
C GLY A 327 -6.24 -21.35 -0.87
N SER A 328 -5.78 -20.90 -2.02
CA SER A 328 -4.80 -19.86 -2.22
C SER A 328 -5.17 -18.53 -1.54
N PRO A 329 -4.27 -17.95 -0.71
CA PRO A 329 -4.49 -16.65 -0.11
C PRO A 329 -4.67 -15.53 -1.13
N VAL A 330 -3.94 -15.57 -2.26
CA VAL A 330 -4.06 -14.55 -3.30
C VAL A 330 -5.42 -14.62 -3.99
N TRP A 331 -5.97 -15.82 -4.18
CA TRP A 331 -7.32 -15.99 -4.73
C TRP A 331 -8.39 -15.37 -3.81
N TRP A 332 -8.33 -15.65 -2.50
CA TRP A 332 -9.26 -15.06 -1.52
C TRP A 332 -9.12 -13.55 -1.38
N SER A 333 -7.88 -13.02 -1.41
CA SER A 333 -7.65 -11.59 -1.43
C SER A 333 -8.21 -10.95 -2.69
N LEU A 334 -8.08 -11.59 -3.86
CA LEU A 334 -8.62 -11.06 -5.11
C LEU A 334 -10.16 -11.10 -5.14
N MET A 335 -10.78 -12.16 -4.61
CA MET A 335 -12.23 -12.23 -4.38
C MET A 335 -12.70 -11.08 -3.50
N THR A 336 -12.02 -10.86 -2.37
CA THR A 336 -12.32 -9.79 -1.43
C THR A 336 -12.16 -8.41 -2.09
N ALA A 337 -11.12 -8.22 -2.92
CA ALA A 337 -10.94 -7.02 -3.71
C ALA A 337 -12.08 -6.80 -4.72
N CYS A 338 -12.55 -7.85 -5.40
CA CYS A 338 -13.72 -7.75 -6.29
C CYS A 338 -14.96 -7.25 -5.55
N VAL A 339 -15.25 -7.82 -4.38
CA VAL A 339 -16.39 -7.40 -3.54
C VAL A 339 -16.20 -5.95 -3.07
N PHE A 340 -15.03 -5.61 -2.56
CA PHE A 340 -14.70 -4.26 -2.10
C PHE A 340 -14.88 -3.22 -3.21
N TYR A 341 -14.33 -3.47 -4.40
CA TYR A 341 -14.45 -2.55 -5.53
C TYR A 341 -15.88 -2.47 -6.06
N GLY A 342 -16.61 -3.59 -6.09
CA GLY A 342 -18.02 -3.61 -6.45
C GLY A 342 -18.86 -2.73 -5.52
N VAL A 343 -18.68 -2.88 -4.20
CA VAL A 343 -19.36 -2.03 -3.20
C VAL A 343 -18.92 -0.56 -3.34
N ALA A 344 -17.64 -0.29 -3.54
CA ALA A 344 -17.14 1.07 -3.75
C ALA A 344 -17.73 1.72 -5.01
N ALA A 345 -17.89 0.94 -6.10
CA ALA A 345 -18.52 1.38 -7.33
C ALA A 345 -20.01 1.68 -7.15
N LEU A 346 -20.74 0.83 -6.41
CA LEU A 346 -22.14 1.07 -6.06
C LEU A 346 -22.32 2.35 -5.23
N ARG A 347 -21.34 2.68 -4.39
CA ARG A 347 -21.30 3.92 -3.61
C ARG A 347 -20.79 5.13 -4.39
N GLY A 348 -20.53 5.00 -5.69
CA GLY A 348 -20.14 6.10 -6.56
C GLY A 348 -18.68 6.54 -6.43
N ALA A 349 -17.79 5.71 -5.87
CA ALA A 349 -16.37 6.06 -5.78
C ALA A 349 -15.71 6.15 -7.17
N PRO A 350 -15.12 7.30 -7.56
CA PRO A 350 -14.46 7.46 -8.86
C PRO A 350 -13.34 6.43 -9.08
N GLY A 351 -13.44 5.68 -10.18
CA GLY A 351 -12.45 4.67 -10.58
C GLY A 351 -12.73 3.26 -10.05
N ALA A 352 -13.56 3.10 -9.01
CA ALA A 352 -13.84 1.79 -8.40
C ALA A 352 -14.42 0.78 -9.39
N ARG A 353 -15.25 1.25 -10.34
CA ARG A 353 -15.80 0.40 -11.42
C ARG A 353 -14.70 -0.26 -12.26
N ARG A 354 -13.67 0.50 -12.64
CA ARG A 354 -12.55 -0.06 -13.43
C ARG A 354 -11.75 -1.06 -12.61
N PHE A 355 -11.47 -0.75 -11.34
CA PHE A 355 -10.81 -1.69 -10.45
C PHE A 355 -11.63 -2.99 -10.26
N THR A 356 -12.96 -2.91 -10.25
CA THR A 356 -13.83 -4.10 -10.21
C THR A 356 -13.64 -4.97 -11.46
N VAL A 357 -13.64 -4.35 -12.64
CA VAL A 357 -13.42 -5.05 -13.91
C VAL A 357 -12.03 -5.70 -13.93
N TYR A 358 -11.00 -4.97 -13.50
CA TYR A 358 -9.62 -5.49 -13.47
C TYR A 358 -9.41 -6.59 -12.44
N SER A 359 -10.03 -6.49 -11.26
CA SER A 359 -9.95 -7.55 -10.26
C SER A 359 -10.64 -8.83 -10.74
N ILE A 360 -11.78 -8.69 -11.44
CA ILE A 360 -12.46 -9.84 -12.06
C ILE A 360 -11.60 -10.42 -13.19
N ALA A 361 -11.03 -9.58 -14.06
CA ALA A 361 -10.16 -10.06 -15.14
C ALA A 361 -8.90 -10.75 -14.61
N ALA A 362 -8.33 -10.29 -13.48
CA ALA A 362 -7.17 -10.91 -12.86
C ALA A 362 -7.43 -12.35 -12.37
N LEU A 363 -8.68 -12.72 -12.08
CA LEU A 363 -9.05 -14.09 -11.74
C LEU A 363 -8.88 -15.07 -12.90
N ALA A 364 -8.67 -14.56 -14.12
CA ALA A 364 -8.40 -15.41 -15.27
C ALA A 364 -7.09 -16.18 -15.14
N VAL A 365 -6.14 -15.74 -14.31
CA VAL A 365 -4.81 -16.39 -14.19
C VAL A 365 -4.49 -16.84 -12.77
N ILE A 366 -5.39 -16.57 -11.81
CA ILE A 366 -5.22 -16.92 -10.40
C ILE A 366 -6.23 -18.01 -10.07
N ASP A 367 -5.71 -19.19 -9.77
CA ASP A 367 -6.51 -20.34 -9.37
C ASP A 367 -6.61 -20.49 -7.85
N ARG A 368 -7.67 -21.14 -7.40
CA ARG A 368 -7.92 -21.38 -5.98
C ARG A 368 -6.96 -22.41 -5.39
N GLU A 369 -6.55 -23.42 -6.13
CA GLU A 369 -5.86 -24.58 -5.56
C GLU A 369 -4.34 -24.48 -5.74
N SER A 370 -3.87 -23.96 -6.87
CA SER A 370 -2.44 -24.05 -7.23
C SER A 370 -1.63 -22.76 -7.07
N THR A 371 -2.25 -21.58 -7.10
CA THR A 371 -1.51 -20.33 -7.24
C THR A 371 -0.92 -19.85 -5.91
N VAL A 372 0.40 -19.93 -5.77
CA VAL A 372 1.16 -19.46 -4.59
C VAL A 372 2.16 -18.35 -4.92
N ASP A 373 2.59 -18.27 -6.17
CA ASP A 373 3.58 -17.32 -6.66
C ASP A 373 3.31 -16.96 -8.14
N TRP A 374 4.20 -16.18 -8.75
CA TRP A 374 4.08 -15.79 -10.15
C TRP A 374 4.34 -16.94 -11.14
N ASN A 375 5.03 -18.00 -10.71
CA ASN A 375 5.38 -19.15 -11.56
C ASN A 375 4.27 -20.21 -11.58
N THR A 376 3.35 -20.15 -10.60
CA THR A 376 2.20 -21.06 -10.42
C THR A 376 0.87 -20.45 -10.89
N LEU A 377 0.94 -19.41 -11.72
CA LEU A 377 -0.23 -18.87 -12.42
C LEU A 377 -0.78 -19.94 -13.37
N THR A 378 -2.11 -20.05 -13.41
CA THR A 378 -2.78 -21.03 -14.26
C THR A 378 -2.95 -20.52 -15.68
N ALA A 379 -3.23 -21.46 -16.59
CA ALA A 379 -3.65 -21.11 -17.94
C ALA A 379 -4.88 -20.21 -17.87
N VAL A 380 -4.96 -19.24 -18.80
CA VAL A 380 -6.01 -18.22 -18.82
C VAL A 380 -7.39 -18.87 -18.82
N GLN A 381 -8.16 -18.66 -17.77
CA GLN A 381 -9.54 -19.09 -17.66
C GLN A 381 -10.43 -18.07 -18.39
N PRO A 382 -11.35 -18.52 -19.28
CA PRO A 382 -12.12 -17.61 -20.12
C PRO A 382 -13.28 -16.92 -19.37
N TRP A 383 -13.87 -17.58 -18.37
CA TRP A 383 -15.08 -17.09 -17.70
C TRP A 383 -14.92 -15.74 -16.96
N PRO A 384 -13.80 -15.44 -16.24
CA PRO A 384 -13.66 -14.15 -15.57
C PRO A 384 -13.49 -13.01 -16.59
N LEU A 385 -12.84 -13.30 -17.72
CA LEU A 385 -12.68 -12.33 -18.81
C LEU A 385 -14.03 -12.01 -19.45
N PHE A 386 -14.90 -12.99 -19.66
CA PHE A 386 -16.25 -12.74 -20.15
C PHE A 386 -17.09 -11.93 -19.14
N ALA A 387 -16.97 -12.21 -17.84
CA ALA A 387 -17.64 -11.42 -16.81
C ALA A 387 -17.13 -9.97 -16.77
N ALA A 388 -15.81 -9.76 -16.84
CA ALA A 388 -15.18 -8.46 -16.94
C ALA A 388 -15.62 -7.71 -18.21
N ALA A 389 -15.66 -8.41 -19.35
CA ALA A 389 -16.13 -7.88 -20.63
C ALA A 389 -17.59 -7.44 -20.56
N LEU A 390 -18.47 -8.24 -19.97
CA LEU A 390 -19.88 -7.91 -19.81
C LEU A 390 -20.07 -6.66 -18.94
N LEU A 391 -19.38 -6.60 -17.79
CA LEU A 391 -19.47 -5.45 -16.88
C LEU A 391 -18.93 -4.16 -17.52
N ALA A 392 -17.76 -4.22 -18.16
CA ALA A 392 -17.19 -3.09 -18.88
C ALA A 392 -18.06 -2.68 -20.08
N GLY A 393 -18.64 -3.64 -20.80
CA GLY A 393 -19.49 -3.43 -21.97
C GLY A 393 -20.79 -2.73 -21.61
N VAL A 394 -21.51 -3.22 -20.59
CA VAL A 394 -22.74 -2.60 -20.09
C VAL A 394 -22.47 -1.19 -19.56
N ALA A 395 -21.37 -1.01 -18.83
CA ALA A 395 -20.97 0.30 -18.31
C ALA A 395 -20.61 1.29 -19.42
N GLY A 396 -19.83 0.84 -20.42
CA GLY A 396 -19.42 1.64 -21.56
C GLY A 396 -20.60 2.02 -22.46
N PHE A 397 -21.55 1.09 -22.68
CA PHE A 397 -22.77 1.34 -23.43
C PHE A 397 -23.66 2.38 -22.74
N ARG A 398 -23.92 2.21 -21.43
CA ARG A 398 -24.73 3.17 -20.65
C ARG A 398 -24.10 4.55 -20.55
N SER A 399 -22.78 4.61 -20.37
CA SER A 399 -22.05 5.88 -20.21
C SER A 399 -21.60 6.51 -21.54
N ARG A 400 -21.79 5.80 -22.67
CA ARG A 400 -21.32 6.18 -24.02
C ARG A 400 -19.82 6.52 -24.05
N ARG A 401 -19.02 5.77 -23.28
CA ARG A 401 -17.55 5.93 -23.20
C ARG A 401 -16.87 4.81 -23.98
N SER A 402 -16.12 5.18 -25.02
CA SER A 402 -15.44 4.23 -25.91
C SER A 402 -14.34 3.44 -25.21
N GLY A 403 -13.67 4.03 -24.22
CA GLY A 403 -12.61 3.36 -23.46
C GLY A 403 -13.11 2.08 -22.78
N GLU A 404 -14.30 2.14 -22.17
CA GLU A 404 -14.87 0.98 -21.46
C GLU A 404 -15.37 -0.10 -22.43
N LEU A 405 -15.88 0.30 -23.59
CA LEU A 405 -16.24 -0.64 -24.66
C LEU A 405 -15.00 -1.29 -25.28
N CYS A 406 -13.91 -0.55 -25.42
CA CYS A 406 -12.64 -1.10 -25.90
C CYS A 406 -12.07 -2.10 -24.89
N GLU A 407 -12.06 -1.76 -23.60
CA GLU A 407 -11.68 -2.68 -22.51
C GLU A 407 -12.52 -3.98 -22.58
N ALA A 408 -13.84 -3.85 -22.76
CA ALA A 408 -14.74 -5.00 -22.89
C ALA A 408 -14.37 -5.92 -24.06
N LEU A 409 -14.08 -5.34 -25.23
CA LEU A 409 -13.74 -6.10 -26.43
C LEU A 409 -12.37 -6.78 -26.30
N VAL A 410 -11.41 -6.14 -25.62
CA VAL A 410 -10.11 -6.77 -25.33
C VAL A 410 -10.31 -7.98 -24.41
N PHE A 411 -11.07 -7.87 -23.33
CA PHE A 411 -11.35 -9.01 -22.46
C PHE A 411 -12.11 -10.13 -23.19
N LEU A 412 -13.09 -9.77 -24.03
CA LEU A 412 -13.82 -10.74 -24.86
C LEU A 412 -12.88 -11.47 -25.83
N ALA A 413 -11.95 -10.77 -26.48
CA ALA A 413 -10.98 -11.34 -27.40
C ALA A 413 -10.02 -12.32 -26.70
N ILE A 414 -9.48 -11.93 -25.54
CA ILE A 414 -8.59 -12.80 -24.75
C ILE A 414 -9.37 -14.02 -24.25
N GLY A 415 -10.59 -13.83 -23.75
CA GLY A 415 -11.45 -14.92 -23.28
C GLY A 415 -11.83 -15.90 -24.40
N ALA A 416 -12.11 -15.41 -25.61
CA ALA A 416 -12.43 -16.25 -26.76
C ALA A 416 -11.25 -17.14 -27.16
N VAL A 417 -10.01 -16.63 -27.08
CA VAL A 417 -8.80 -17.40 -27.44
C VAL A 417 -8.38 -18.38 -26.36
N ALA A 418 -8.70 -18.08 -25.10
CA ALA A 418 -8.59 -19.03 -24.00
C ALA A 418 -9.60 -20.18 -24.10
N PHE A 419 -10.67 -20.04 -24.89
CA PHE A 419 -11.70 -21.05 -25.04
C PHE A 419 -11.29 -22.11 -26.07
N ASP A 420 -11.18 -23.36 -25.64
CA ASP A 420 -10.53 -24.46 -26.38
C ASP A 420 -11.19 -24.79 -27.73
N SER A 421 -12.44 -24.39 -27.97
CA SER A 421 -13.08 -24.59 -29.28
C SER A 421 -12.39 -23.83 -30.42
N VAL A 422 -11.67 -22.74 -30.13
CA VAL A 422 -10.87 -22.00 -31.13
C VAL A 422 -9.58 -22.76 -31.48
N ALA A 423 -9.14 -23.70 -30.63
CA ALA A 423 -7.96 -24.55 -30.88
C ALA A 423 -8.13 -25.47 -32.11
N SER A 424 -9.38 -25.79 -32.45
CA SER A 424 -9.70 -26.67 -33.58
C SER A 424 -9.57 -25.98 -34.94
N LEU A 425 -9.41 -24.66 -34.98
CA LEU A 425 -9.26 -23.92 -36.22
C LEU A 425 -7.80 -24.00 -36.72
N PRO A 426 -7.56 -24.18 -38.02
CA PRO A 426 -6.21 -24.25 -38.61
C PRO A 426 -5.50 -22.88 -38.68
N ILE A 427 -5.89 -21.93 -37.84
CA ILE A 427 -5.39 -20.55 -37.82
C ILE A 427 -4.62 -20.34 -36.51
N PRO A 428 -3.40 -19.76 -36.55
CA PRO A 428 -2.65 -19.41 -35.34
C PRO A 428 -3.50 -18.54 -34.40
N ARG A 429 -3.55 -18.92 -33.12
CA ARG A 429 -4.40 -18.27 -32.10
C ARG A 429 -4.09 -16.78 -31.98
N GLU A 430 -2.81 -16.43 -32.07
CA GLU A 430 -2.30 -15.05 -31.98
C GLU A 430 -2.89 -14.17 -33.08
N LEU A 431 -3.02 -14.73 -34.29
CA LEU A 431 -3.55 -14.02 -35.44
C LEU A 431 -5.04 -13.69 -35.23
N VAL A 432 -5.81 -14.64 -34.68
CA VAL A 432 -7.23 -14.44 -34.37
C VAL A 432 -7.41 -13.34 -33.31
N VAL A 433 -6.61 -13.35 -32.22
CA VAL A 433 -6.63 -12.27 -31.21
C VAL A 433 -6.38 -10.91 -31.87
N CYS A 434 -5.31 -10.79 -32.67
CA CYS A 434 -4.92 -9.55 -33.30
C CYS A 434 -6.05 -9.00 -34.19
N HIS A 435 -6.70 -9.84 -34.99
CA HIS A 435 -7.79 -9.40 -35.87
C HIS A 435 -9.04 -9.01 -35.08
N ILE A 436 -9.41 -9.76 -34.04
CA ILE A 436 -10.55 -9.41 -33.19
C ILE A 436 -10.31 -8.07 -32.49
N VAL A 437 -9.13 -7.85 -31.91
CA VAL A 437 -8.75 -6.57 -31.27
C VAL A 437 -8.78 -5.44 -32.28
N LEU A 438 -8.25 -5.66 -33.49
CA LEU A 438 -8.22 -4.64 -34.53
C LEU A 438 -9.61 -4.24 -35.02
N ILE A 439 -10.45 -5.23 -35.35
CA ILE A 439 -11.85 -5.03 -35.74
C ILE A 439 -12.61 -4.31 -34.62
N SER A 440 -12.38 -4.70 -33.37
CA SER A 440 -12.97 -4.07 -32.19
C SER A 440 -12.58 -2.59 -32.08
N MET A 441 -11.29 -2.28 -32.18
CA MET A 441 -10.79 -0.90 -32.11
C MET A 441 -11.37 -0.03 -33.21
N LEU A 442 -11.47 -0.55 -34.44
CA LEU A 442 -12.05 0.16 -35.58
C LEU A 442 -13.55 0.37 -35.40
N THR A 443 -14.28 -0.65 -34.96
CA THR A 443 -15.74 -0.58 -34.74
C THR A 443 -16.07 0.44 -33.65
N VAL A 444 -15.38 0.38 -32.49
CA VAL A 444 -15.53 1.37 -31.41
C VAL A 444 -15.13 2.77 -31.89
N GLY A 445 -14.05 2.86 -32.65
CA GLY A 445 -13.57 4.11 -33.24
C GLY A 445 -14.54 4.74 -34.23
N VAL A 446 -15.40 3.96 -34.89
CA VAL A 446 -16.43 4.45 -35.84
C VAL A 446 -17.72 4.83 -35.12
N LEU A 447 -18.16 4.02 -34.15
CA LEU A 447 -19.45 4.22 -33.47
C LEU A 447 -19.46 5.38 -32.48
N LEU A 448 -18.30 5.83 -32.02
CA LEU A 448 -18.15 6.85 -30.97
C LEU A 448 -17.19 7.96 -31.40
N ASP A 449 -17.39 9.15 -30.84
CA ASP A 449 -16.64 10.37 -31.21
C ASP A 449 -15.90 11.03 -30.03
N ASP A 450 -15.64 10.26 -28.96
CA ASP A 450 -14.85 10.76 -27.84
C ASP A 450 -13.33 10.74 -28.14
N GLY A 451 -12.53 11.37 -27.26
CA GLY A 451 -11.09 11.48 -27.44
C GLY A 451 -10.37 10.12 -27.57
N THR A 452 -10.82 9.12 -26.82
CA THR A 452 -10.33 7.75 -26.87
C THR A 452 -10.70 7.06 -28.18
N ALA A 453 -11.92 7.23 -28.69
CA ALA A 453 -12.36 6.64 -29.96
C ALA A 453 -11.54 7.21 -31.13
N ARG A 454 -11.23 8.51 -31.10
CA ARG A 454 -10.34 9.15 -32.06
C ARG A 454 -8.91 8.61 -31.98
N MET A 455 -8.40 8.33 -30.77
CA MET A 455 -7.09 7.70 -30.59
C MET A 455 -7.10 6.25 -31.09
N LEU A 456 -8.12 5.46 -30.75
CA LEU A 456 -8.29 4.07 -31.19
C LEU A 456 -8.42 3.97 -32.71
N ARG A 457 -9.11 4.92 -33.36
CA ARG A 457 -9.18 4.99 -34.83
C ARG A 457 -7.79 5.17 -35.45
N LYS A 458 -6.96 6.07 -34.89
CA LYS A 458 -5.58 6.28 -35.36
C LYS A 458 -4.69 5.05 -35.12
N LEU A 459 -4.76 4.48 -33.90
CA LEU A 459 -3.97 3.30 -33.53
C LEU A 459 -4.40 2.05 -34.30
N GLY A 460 -5.69 1.84 -34.52
CA GLY A 460 -6.23 0.72 -35.30
C GLY A 460 -5.78 0.80 -36.76
N VAL A 461 -5.82 1.98 -37.38
CA VAL A 461 -5.29 2.16 -38.74
C VAL A 461 -3.78 1.91 -38.80
N ALA A 462 -3.01 2.40 -37.82
CA ALA A 462 -1.57 2.15 -37.75
C ALA A 462 -1.24 0.66 -37.51
N ALA A 463 -1.99 -0.02 -36.65
CA ALA A 463 -1.82 -1.45 -36.38
C ALA A 463 -2.19 -2.31 -37.60
N LEU A 464 -3.24 -1.95 -38.35
CA LEU A 464 -3.59 -2.58 -39.63
C LEU A 464 -2.44 -2.44 -40.64
N MET A 465 -1.81 -1.26 -40.70
CA MET A 465 -0.64 -1.02 -41.56
C MET A 465 0.56 -1.89 -41.18
N VAL A 466 0.88 -1.98 -39.89
CA VAL A 466 2.00 -2.81 -39.39
C VAL A 466 1.70 -4.29 -39.62
N ALA A 467 0.48 -4.75 -39.35
CA ALA A 467 0.06 -6.12 -39.60
C ALA A 467 0.14 -6.48 -41.08
N ALA A 468 -0.30 -5.58 -41.98
CA ALA A 468 -0.17 -5.76 -43.42
C ALA A 468 1.31 -5.84 -43.85
N ALA A 469 2.17 -4.96 -43.32
CA ALA A 469 3.61 -4.98 -43.60
C ALA A 469 4.30 -6.27 -43.12
N LEU A 470 4.00 -6.72 -41.90
CA LEU A 470 4.53 -7.96 -41.34
C LEU A 470 4.03 -9.19 -42.11
N THR A 471 2.77 -9.18 -42.56
CA THR A 471 2.21 -10.26 -43.39
C THR A 471 2.91 -10.32 -44.75
N CYS A 472 3.20 -9.17 -45.37
CA CYS A 472 4.00 -9.11 -46.59
C CYS A 472 5.41 -9.69 -46.38
N LEU A 473 6.10 -9.28 -45.30
CA LEU A 473 7.44 -9.77 -44.96
C LEU A 473 7.47 -11.27 -44.65
N HIS A 474 6.44 -11.80 -43.98
CA HIS A 474 6.33 -13.22 -43.67
C HIS A 474 5.93 -14.06 -44.89
N SER A 475 5.06 -13.54 -45.77
CA SER A 475 4.68 -14.20 -47.02
C SER A 475 5.84 -14.31 -48.03
N ALA A 476 6.85 -13.45 -47.91
CA ALA A 476 8.09 -13.56 -48.68
C ALA A 476 9.01 -14.68 -48.15
N ALA A 477 8.81 -15.15 -46.92
CA ALA A 477 9.65 -16.15 -46.26
C ALA A 477 9.06 -17.58 -46.31
N VAL A 478 7.75 -17.73 -46.54
CA VAL A 478 7.06 -19.03 -46.63
C VAL A 478 6.39 -19.14 -47.99
N SER A 479 6.66 -20.20 -48.75
CA SER A 479 6.13 -20.42 -50.11
C SER A 479 4.63 -20.79 -50.12
N ALA A 480 3.77 -19.92 -49.60
CA ALA A 480 2.33 -20.05 -49.68
C ALA A 480 1.80 -19.43 -50.99
N ALA A 481 0.64 -19.92 -51.46
CA ALA A 481 0.07 -19.65 -52.78
C ALA A 481 -0.04 -18.14 -53.10
N ALA A 482 0.54 -17.76 -54.25
CA ALA A 482 0.88 -16.39 -54.67
C ALA A 482 -0.28 -15.38 -54.83
N TRP A 483 -1.54 -15.80 -54.65
CA TRP A 483 -2.72 -14.98 -54.95
C TRP A 483 -3.41 -14.36 -53.72
N VAL A 484 -3.11 -14.85 -52.50
CA VAL A 484 -3.77 -14.35 -51.26
C VAL A 484 -3.19 -13.00 -50.81
N THR A 485 -1.87 -12.83 -50.91
CA THR A 485 -1.17 -11.59 -50.55
C THR A 485 -1.59 -10.37 -51.38
N PRO A 486 -1.67 -10.41 -52.73
CA PRO A 486 -2.03 -9.23 -53.52
C PRO A 486 -3.48 -8.74 -53.32
N VAL A 487 -4.44 -9.65 -53.05
CA VAL A 487 -5.85 -9.28 -52.79
C VAL A 487 -6.01 -8.61 -51.43
N TYR A 488 -5.33 -9.12 -50.39
CA TYR A 488 -5.33 -8.54 -49.06
C TYR A 488 -4.60 -7.18 -49.02
N VAL A 489 -3.46 -7.07 -49.70
CA VAL A 489 -2.69 -5.82 -49.82
C VAL A 489 -3.49 -4.76 -50.60
N GLY A 490 -4.15 -5.14 -51.70
CA GLY A 490 -4.99 -4.23 -52.49
C GLY A 490 -6.16 -3.64 -51.70
N GLY A 491 -6.81 -4.43 -50.84
CA GLY A 491 -7.89 -3.96 -49.96
C GLY A 491 -7.41 -2.95 -48.90
N VAL A 492 -6.24 -3.17 -48.31
CA VAL A 492 -5.65 -2.27 -47.31
C VAL A 492 -5.15 -0.96 -47.95
N THR A 493 -4.59 -1.00 -49.16
CA THR A 493 -4.15 0.19 -49.90
C THR A 493 -5.31 1.12 -50.29
N LEU A 494 -6.47 0.57 -50.66
CA LEU A 494 -7.67 1.36 -50.99
C LEU A 494 -8.23 2.09 -49.76
N VAL A 495 -8.20 1.45 -48.59
CA VAL A 495 -8.65 2.05 -47.31
C VAL A 495 -7.69 3.16 -46.83
N ILE A 496 -6.38 2.97 -47.00
CA ILE A 496 -5.36 3.97 -46.66
C ILE A 496 -5.45 5.20 -47.60
N ALA A 497 -5.66 4.98 -48.90
CA ALA A 497 -5.87 6.06 -49.87
C ALA A 497 -7.12 6.89 -49.57
N CYS A 498 -8.20 6.24 -49.12
CA CYS A 498 -9.46 6.90 -48.74
C CYS A 498 -9.33 7.74 -47.46
N VAL A 499 -8.55 7.27 -46.47
CA VAL A 499 -8.31 8.00 -45.20
C VAL A 499 -7.33 9.17 -45.36
N VAL A 500 -6.32 9.04 -46.22
CA VAL A 500 -5.33 10.11 -46.50
C VAL A 500 -5.95 11.24 -47.32
N TRP A 501 -6.88 10.94 -48.23
CA TRP A 501 -7.53 11.94 -49.08
C TRP A 501 -8.52 12.83 -48.30
N LEU A 502 -9.05 12.36 -47.16
CA LEU A 502 -10.14 13.05 -46.46
C LEU A 502 -9.70 14.12 -45.43
N ARG A 503 -8.51 14.07 -44.78
CA ARG A 503 -8.00 15.16 -43.90
C ARG A 503 -6.47 15.15 -43.68
N PRO A 504 -5.70 16.16 -44.14
CA PRO A 504 -4.27 16.27 -43.87
C PRO A 504 -4.01 16.85 -42.46
N SER A 505 -3.26 16.14 -41.60
CA SER A 505 -2.75 16.71 -40.34
C SER A 505 -1.36 16.20 -39.97
N GLY A 506 -0.52 17.06 -39.41
CA GLY A 506 0.93 16.87 -39.20
C GLY A 506 1.39 15.78 -38.23
N TRP A 507 0.48 14.97 -37.67
CA TRP A 507 0.80 13.94 -36.67
C TRP A 507 1.45 12.69 -37.28
N LEU A 508 1.30 12.46 -38.59
CA LEU A 508 1.96 11.37 -39.32
C LEU A 508 3.47 11.60 -39.50
N LYS A 509 3.95 12.85 -39.41
CA LYS A 509 5.40 13.17 -39.45
C LYS A 509 6.09 12.86 -38.11
N ALA A 510 5.35 12.86 -36.99
CA ALA A 510 5.89 12.56 -35.66
C ALA A 510 6.05 11.04 -35.40
N ALA A 511 5.21 10.20 -36.02
CA ALA A 511 5.30 8.74 -35.90
C ALA A 511 6.60 8.17 -36.52
N LEU A 512 7.09 8.77 -37.61
CA LEU A 512 8.35 8.39 -38.27
C LEU A 512 9.58 8.71 -37.40
N CYS A 513 9.55 9.79 -36.61
CA CYS A 513 10.62 10.15 -35.68
C CYS A 513 10.70 9.22 -34.46
N ILE A 514 9.58 8.68 -33.98
CA ILE A 514 9.54 7.78 -32.82
C ILE A 514 10.07 6.38 -33.20
N GLN A 515 9.85 5.95 -34.45
CA GLN A 515 10.36 4.68 -34.97
C GLN A 515 11.90 4.67 -35.12
N LEU A 516 12.51 5.81 -35.46
CA LEU A 516 13.97 6.00 -35.53
C LEU A 516 14.64 6.02 -34.14
N VAL A 517 13.95 6.51 -33.11
CA VAL A 517 14.45 6.53 -31.71
C VAL A 517 14.44 5.13 -31.08
N ALA A 518 13.46 4.29 -31.43
CA ALA A 518 13.38 2.90 -30.95
C ALA A 518 14.49 2.00 -31.53
N VAL A 519 14.92 2.24 -32.78
CA VAL A 519 16.04 1.53 -33.42
C VAL A 519 17.39 1.95 -32.82
N TYR A 520 17.53 3.23 -32.43
CA TYR A 520 18.73 3.75 -31.75
C TYR A 520 18.89 3.21 -30.31
N ALA A 521 17.78 3.02 -29.59
CA ALA A 521 17.79 2.45 -28.23
C ALA A 521 18.16 0.96 -28.19
N GLY A 522 17.80 0.19 -29.24
CA GLY A 522 18.15 -1.23 -29.36
C GLY A 522 19.65 -1.49 -29.57
N LEU A 523 20.33 -0.60 -30.30
CA LEU A 523 21.77 -0.67 -30.57
C LEU A 523 22.63 -0.38 -29.32
N ILE A 524 22.14 0.46 -28.40
CA ILE A 524 22.82 0.80 -27.13
C ILE A 524 22.75 -0.35 -26.11
N VAL A 525 21.63 -1.07 -26.05
CA VAL A 525 21.44 -2.21 -25.14
C VAL A 525 22.31 -3.41 -25.55
N GLN A 526 22.47 -3.68 -26.85
CA GLN A 526 23.40 -4.72 -27.33
C GLN A 526 24.88 -4.34 -27.15
N GLY A 527 25.22 -3.04 -27.24
CA GLY A 527 26.58 -2.55 -26.94
C GLY A 527 26.98 -2.71 -25.46
N CYS A 528 26.07 -2.46 -24.51
CA CYS A 528 26.33 -2.63 -23.08
C CYS A 528 26.51 -4.11 -22.66
N GLN A 529 25.82 -5.05 -23.32
CA GLN A 529 25.95 -6.49 -23.03
C GLN A 529 27.26 -7.10 -23.58
N LEU A 530 27.81 -6.55 -24.67
CA LEU A 530 29.13 -6.92 -25.22
C LEU A 530 30.29 -6.39 -24.37
N LEU A 531 30.16 -5.22 -23.74
CA LEU A 531 31.15 -4.65 -22.81
C LEU A 531 31.20 -5.40 -21.46
N GLN A 532 30.06 -5.96 -21.04
CA GLN A 532 29.94 -6.74 -19.79
C GLN A 532 30.59 -8.13 -19.87
N ARG A 533 30.85 -8.64 -21.08
CA ARG A 533 31.54 -9.92 -21.31
C ARG A 533 33.06 -9.81 -21.39
N SER A 534 33.61 -8.61 -21.62
CA SER A 534 35.04 -8.35 -21.84
C SER A 534 35.78 -7.71 -20.64
N VAL A 535 35.07 -7.35 -19.56
CA VAL A 535 35.67 -6.87 -18.30
C VAL A 535 35.25 -7.77 -17.14
N ARG A 536 36.07 -8.79 -16.83
CA ARG A 536 36.00 -9.53 -15.57
C ARG A 536 36.47 -8.61 -14.44
N GLY A 537 35.52 -8.04 -13.70
CA GLY A 537 35.78 -7.31 -12.46
C GLY A 537 34.50 -7.16 -11.63
N GLN A 538 34.41 -7.91 -10.53
CA GLN A 538 33.37 -7.76 -9.51
C GLN A 538 33.56 -6.43 -8.75
N GLY A 539 32.52 -5.61 -8.59
CA GLY A 539 32.46 -4.61 -7.48
C GLY A 539 32.33 -3.10 -7.78
N GLY A 540 32.11 -2.63 -9.01
CA GLY A 540 32.05 -1.18 -9.31
C GLY A 540 30.73 -0.43 -9.02
N PRO A 541 29.54 -0.94 -9.40
CA PRO A 541 28.31 -0.12 -9.41
C PRO A 541 27.67 0.14 -8.04
N SER A 542 27.88 -0.77 -7.07
CA SER A 542 27.43 -0.61 -5.68
C SER A 542 28.27 0.43 -4.92
N PHE A 543 29.53 0.64 -5.31
CA PHE A 543 30.42 1.66 -4.72
C PHE A 543 30.06 3.09 -5.17
N LEU A 544 29.65 3.28 -6.43
CA LEU A 544 29.22 4.59 -6.93
C LEU A 544 27.86 5.04 -6.34
N MET A 545 26.94 4.09 -6.08
CA MET A 545 25.65 4.36 -5.44
C MET A 545 25.81 4.86 -3.99
N ALA A 546 26.81 4.34 -3.26
CA ALA A 546 27.14 4.75 -1.89
C ALA A 546 27.71 6.19 -1.82
N VAL A 547 28.51 6.58 -2.81
CA VAL A 547 29.11 7.94 -2.89
C VAL A 547 28.05 8.99 -3.25
N VAL A 548 27.05 8.65 -4.07
CA VAL A 548 25.95 9.55 -4.45
C VAL A 548 24.96 9.78 -3.29
N LEU A 549 24.63 8.74 -2.51
CA LEU A 549 23.75 8.86 -1.34
C LEU A 549 24.38 9.71 -0.21
N LEU A 550 25.71 9.63 -0.06
CA LEU A 550 26.48 10.45 0.89
C LEU A 550 26.46 11.95 0.53
N HIS A 551 26.55 12.30 -0.75
CA HIS A 551 26.48 13.69 -1.22
C HIS A 551 25.06 14.27 -1.11
N PHE A 552 24.02 13.44 -1.26
CA PHE A 552 22.63 13.87 -1.10
C PHE A 552 22.28 14.22 0.36
N GLY A 553 22.83 13.48 1.34
CA GLY A 553 22.66 13.76 2.77
C GLY A 553 23.36 15.05 3.24
N LEU A 554 24.51 15.38 2.64
CA LEU A 554 25.24 16.63 2.93
C LEU A 554 24.54 17.87 2.34
N LEU A 555 24.03 17.77 1.11
CA LEU A 555 23.26 18.84 0.45
C LEU A 555 21.94 19.15 1.18
N LEU A 556 21.23 18.13 1.67
CA LEU A 556 20.01 18.30 2.47
C LEU A 556 20.25 18.96 3.84
N SER A 557 21.43 18.76 4.43
CA SER A 557 21.84 19.39 5.70
C SER A 557 22.28 20.85 5.51
N ALA A 558 22.98 21.16 4.42
CA ALA A 558 23.34 22.54 4.06
C ALA A 558 22.12 23.40 3.68
N LEU A 559 21.12 22.81 3.02
CA LEU A 559 19.84 23.45 2.70
C LEU A 559 18.97 23.70 3.94
N LYS A 560 19.00 22.80 4.94
CA LYS A 560 18.26 22.96 6.22
C LYS A 560 18.82 24.06 7.13
N ALA A 561 20.10 24.41 7.00
CA ALA A 561 20.76 25.38 7.87
C ALA A 561 20.70 26.85 7.37
N GLY A 562 19.98 27.13 6.28
CA GLY A 562 19.86 28.49 5.74
C GLY A 562 21.18 29.09 5.22
N ALA A 563 22.15 28.24 4.85
CA ALA A 563 23.45 28.69 4.34
C ALA A 563 23.34 29.44 3.01
N LEU A 564 22.39 29.07 2.13
CA LEU A 564 22.17 29.76 0.86
C LEU A 564 21.61 31.19 1.02
N GLN A 565 20.79 31.43 2.05
CA GLN A 565 20.21 32.75 2.33
C GLN A 565 21.25 33.69 2.94
N ARG A 566 22.12 33.17 3.84
CA ARG A 566 23.25 33.92 4.39
C ARG A 566 24.36 34.20 3.36
N PHE A 567 24.51 33.33 2.35
CA PHE A 567 25.44 33.51 1.24
C PHE A 567 24.89 34.50 0.20
N ALA A 568 23.60 34.43 -0.14
CA ALA A 568 22.94 35.38 -1.03
C ALA A 568 22.85 36.80 -0.44
N GLN A 569 22.59 36.93 0.87
CA GLN A 569 22.61 38.23 1.54
C GLN A 569 24.01 38.85 1.62
N ARG A 570 25.07 38.05 1.70
CA ARG A 570 26.47 38.53 1.64
C ARG A 570 26.94 38.88 0.24
N LEU A 571 26.39 38.26 -0.81
CA LEU A 571 26.75 38.50 -2.22
C LEU A 571 25.96 39.64 -2.87
N LEU A 572 24.72 39.90 -2.42
CA LEU A 572 23.86 40.96 -2.98
C LEU A 572 23.81 42.22 -2.10
N GLY A 573 24.37 42.18 -0.90
CA GLY A 573 24.30 43.26 0.09
C GLY A 573 25.58 44.06 0.30
N SER A 574 26.62 43.92 -0.54
CA SER A 574 27.90 44.63 -0.34
C SER A 574 28.15 45.82 -1.27
N ASP A 575 27.31 46.06 -2.28
CA ASP A 575 27.56 47.13 -3.25
C ASP A 575 26.79 48.43 -2.96
N ASP A 576 25.63 48.37 -2.28
CA ASP A 576 24.85 49.58 -1.96
C ASP A 576 25.42 50.40 -0.78
N GLU A 577 26.19 49.79 0.13
CA GLU A 577 26.81 50.53 1.24
C GLU A 577 28.09 51.29 0.85
N ARG A 578 28.71 50.97 -0.31
CA ARG A 578 29.88 51.73 -0.81
C ARG A 578 29.51 52.93 -1.68
N ALA A 579 28.32 52.97 -2.27
CA ALA A 579 27.86 54.12 -3.06
C ALA A 579 27.29 55.27 -2.23
N ALA A 580 26.89 55.02 -0.97
CA ALA A 580 26.27 56.02 -0.09
C ALA A 580 27.24 56.75 0.86
N GLY A 581 28.55 56.45 0.80
CA GLY A 581 29.58 57.01 1.67
C GLY A 581 30.49 58.07 1.04
N GLU A 582 30.36 58.36 -0.25
CA GLU A 582 31.19 59.34 -0.98
C GLU A 582 30.38 60.46 -1.67
N SER A 583 29.16 60.75 -1.20
CA SER A 583 28.38 61.92 -1.66
C SER A 583 28.08 62.90 -0.54
#